data_AF-A0A380C4N0-F1
#
_entry.id   AF-A0A380C4N0-F1
#
_cell.length_a   1.000
_cell.length_b   1.000
_cell.length_c   1.000
_cell.angle_alpha   90.00
_cell.angle_beta   90.00
_cell.angle_gamma   90.00
#
_symmetry.space_group_name_H-M   'P 1'
#
loop_
_entity.id
_entity.type
_entity.pdbx_description
1 polymer ?
#
loop_
_entity_poly.entity_id
_entity_poly.type
_entity_poly.pdbx_seq_one_letter_code
_entity_poly.pdbx_strand_id
1 'polypeptide(L)'
;MNVKHIYSYISLAVFLFAGQQIQAQDKQKPNVLMIYVDDLGYGDLSIYGGQDIETPHLDELATSGIRFTNAHAAASTCTPSRYALMTGNNPYRAKGTGILPGDAALIIPQDKITLPKVFHQQGYTTGIVGKWHLGLGEQVEKDWNGKIAPGPLEVGYDYSFIFPATADRVPTVFLENHYVLAADAKDPIQVNYRQKIGNEPTGKENPELLKLHASPGQGHDNTIVNGIGRIGWMTGGKDARWADEELTLTFFEKAKEFIKNQSEETIFLMLQCYRTSCTAYAGNLI
;
A
#
# COMPACT_ATOMS: atom_id res chain seq x y z
N MET A 1 -30.58 38.42 58.94
CA MET A 1 -30.70 37.92 57.56
C MET A 1 -31.41 36.57 57.58
N ASN A 2 -32.51 36.44 56.85
CA ASN A 2 -33.49 35.38 57.05
C ASN A 2 -33.03 34.08 56.37
N VAL A 3 -32.79 33.02 57.15
CA VAL A 3 -32.16 31.75 56.72
C VAL A 3 -32.94 31.08 55.57
N LYS A 4 -34.24 31.34 55.46
CA LYS A 4 -35.11 30.83 54.38
C LYS A 4 -34.74 31.36 52.98
N HIS A 5 -34.13 32.54 52.87
CA HIS A 5 -33.72 33.07 51.57
C HIS A 5 -32.41 32.45 51.07
N ILE A 6 -31.52 32.05 51.97
CA ILE A 6 -30.24 31.41 51.63
C ILE A 6 -30.46 30.07 50.92
N TYR A 7 -31.39 29.24 51.40
CA TYR A 7 -31.73 27.97 50.72
C TYR A 7 -32.36 28.18 49.34
N SER A 8 -33.14 29.25 49.15
CA SER A 8 -33.75 29.56 47.86
C SER A 8 -32.71 30.00 46.81
N TYR A 9 -31.68 30.75 47.21
CA TYR A 9 -30.58 31.14 46.32
C TYR A 9 -29.60 29.99 46.04
N ILE A 10 -29.37 29.09 47.00
CA ILE A 10 -28.55 27.89 46.80
C ILE A 10 -29.23 26.92 45.82
N SER A 11 -30.55 26.69 45.95
CA SER A 11 -31.29 25.83 45.02
C SER A 11 -31.32 26.37 43.59
N LEU A 12 -31.39 27.70 43.42
CA LEU A 12 -31.34 28.35 42.11
C LEU A 12 -29.93 28.28 41.48
N ALA A 13 -28.87 28.38 42.29
CA ALA A 13 -27.48 28.24 41.83
C ALA A 13 -27.13 26.80 41.43
N VAL A 14 -27.66 25.79 42.13
CA VAL A 14 -27.50 24.37 41.76
C VAL A 14 -28.25 24.02 40.47
N PHE A 15 -29.43 24.61 40.24
CA PHE A 15 -30.17 24.43 38.98
C PHE A 15 -29.50 25.12 37.78
N LEU A 16 -28.83 26.26 37.99
CA LEU A 16 -28.04 26.94 36.95
C LEU A 16 -26.73 26.22 36.61
N PHE A 17 -26.15 25.45 37.54
CA PHE A 17 -24.96 24.63 37.28
C PHE A 17 -25.25 23.27 36.64
N ALA A 18 -26.49 22.77 36.72
CA ALA A 18 -26.88 21.48 36.14
C ALA A 18 -27.23 21.54 34.63
N GLY A 19 -27.25 22.73 34.02
CA GLY A 19 -27.83 22.96 32.70
C GLY A 19 -26.87 23.02 31.51
N GLN A 20 -25.56 22.84 31.68
CA GLN A 20 -24.62 22.86 30.55
C GLN A 20 -23.56 21.77 30.66
N GLN A 21 -23.99 20.51 30.62
CA GLN A 21 -23.16 19.53 29.92
C GLN A 21 -23.28 19.86 28.43
N ILE A 22 -22.35 20.69 27.95
CA ILE A 22 -21.98 20.65 26.54
C ILE A 22 -21.48 19.23 26.35
N GLN A 23 -22.33 18.32 25.89
CA GLN A 23 -21.85 17.12 25.23
C GLN A 23 -20.97 17.66 24.11
N ALA A 24 -19.66 17.53 24.30
CA ALA A 24 -18.75 17.59 23.18
C ALA A 24 -19.35 16.58 22.19
N GLN A 25 -19.88 17.10 21.08
CA GLN A 25 -20.29 16.25 19.99
C GLN A 25 -19.03 15.47 19.66
N ASP A 26 -19.02 14.19 20.02
CA ASP A 26 -17.90 13.31 19.81
C ASP A 26 -17.68 13.35 18.31
N LYS A 27 -16.72 14.16 17.87
CA LYS A 27 -16.45 14.33 16.45
C LYS A 27 -15.86 13.01 16.04
N GLN A 28 -16.74 12.10 15.60
CA GLN A 28 -16.34 10.80 15.10
C GLN A 28 -15.24 11.04 14.08
N LYS A 29 -14.08 10.47 14.36
CA LYS A 29 -12.92 10.58 13.49
C LYS A 29 -13.30 9.98 12.15
N PRO A 30 -13.00 10.65 11.02
CA PRO A 30 -13.32 10.09 9.72
C PRO A 30 -12.43 8.88 9.45
N ASN A 31 -12.98 7.88 8.78
CA ASN A 31 -12.18 6.86 8.11
C ASN A 31 -11.37 7.51 6.99
N VAL A 32 -10.13 7.07 6.80
CA VAL A 32 -9.20 7.63 5.80
C VAL A 32 -8.78 6.52 4.84
N LEU A 33 -9.24 6.61 3.60
CA LEU A 33 -8.79 5.79 2.48
C LEU A 33 -7.82 6.59 1.62
N MET A 34 -6.57 6.13 1.51
CA MET A 34 -5.56 6.69 0.62
C MET A 34 -5.33 5.75 -0.55
N ILE A 35 -5.74 6.17 -1.75
CA ILE A 35 -5.51 5.42 -2.99
C ILE A 35 -4.25 5.97 -3.67
N TYR A 36 -3.23 5.14 -3.82
CA TYR A 36 -1.94 5.52 -4.42
C TYR A 36 -1.69 4.72 -5.70
N VAL A 37 -1.87 5.37 -6.85
CA VAL A 37 -1.86 4.72 -8.17
C VAL A 37 -0.46 4.76 -8.78
N ASP A 38 0.00 3.61 -9.28
CA ASP A 38 1.30 3.49 -9.94
C ASP A 38 1.24 4.02 -11.39
N ASP A 39 2.16 4.94 -11.71
CA ASP A 39 2.39 5.51 -13.04
C ASP A 39 1.14 6.12 -13.73
N LEU A 40 0.24 6.71 -12.95
CA LEU A 40 -0.89 7.49 -13.47
C LEU A 40 -0.43 8.89 -13.91
N GLY A 41 -0.50 9.17 -15.20
CA GLY A 41 -0.19 10.47 -15.79
C GLY A 41 -1.28 11.51 -15.51
N TYR A 42 -0.87 12.79 -15.47
CA TYR A 42 -1.80 13.91 -15.27
C TYR A 42 -2.90 13.97 -16.35
N GLY A 43 -2.56 13.61 -17.59
CA GLY A 43 -3.49 13.61 -18.72
C GLY A 43 -4.27 12.31 -18.92
N ASP A 44 -4.10 11.30 -18.06
CA ASP A 44 -4.75 9.99 -18.26
C ASP A 44 -6.23 9.99 -17.86
N LEU A 45 -6.66 10.94 -17.02
CA LEU A 45 -8.04 11.03 -16.53
C LEU A 45 -8.85 12.04 -17.34
N SER A 46 -10.10 11.72 -17.62
CA SER A 46 -11.01 12.61 -18.36
C SER A 46 -11.24 13.94 -17.64
N ILE A 47 -11.31 13.96 -16.31
CA ILE A 47 -11.42 15.21 -15.53
C ILE A 47 -10.21 16.15 -15.64
N TYR A 48 -9.06 15.66 -16.12
CA TYR A 48 -7.86 16.47 -16.41
C TYR A 48 -7.63 16.71 -17.91
N GLY A 49 -8.60 16.34 -18.75
CA GLY A 49 -8.57 16.56 -20.20
C GLY A 49 -8.08 15.37 -21.03
N GLY A 50 -7.90 14.19 -20.41
CA GLY A 50 -7.67 12.95 -21.14
C GLY A 50 -8.85 12.61 -22.05
N GLN A 51 -8.56 12.09 -23.25
CA GLN A 51 -9.58 11.76 -24.26
C GLN A 51 -9.58 10.28 -24.66
N ASP A 52 -8.53 9.53 -24.31
CA ASP A 52 -8.34 8.16 -24.76
C ASP A 52 -9.08 7.13 -23.89
N ILE A 53 -9.33 7.47 -22.62
CA ILE A 53 -9.94 6.57 -21.63
C ILE A 53 -11.01 7.35 -20.84
N GLU A 54 -12.19 6.78 -20.71
CA GLU A 54 -13.25 7.31 -19.85
C GLU A 54 -13.00 6.89 -18.39
N THR A 55 -12.99 7.84 -17.45
CA THR A 55 -12.77 7.57 -16.03
C THR A 55 -13.93 8.03 -15.14
N PRO A 56 -15.18 7.58 -15.40
CA PRO A 56 -16.39 8.17 -14.81
C PRO A 56 -16.41 8.15 -13.27
N HIS A 57 -15.93 7.07 -12.64
CA HIS A 57 -15.88 6.98 -11.17
C HIS A 57 -14.86 7.93 -10.53
N LEU A 58 -13.72 8.16 -11.19
CA LEU A 58 -12.72 9.12 -10.71
C LEU A 58 -13.16 10.56 -10.97
N ASP A 59 -13.88 10.79 -12.07
CA ASP A 59 -14.47 12.08 -12.40
C ASP A 59 -15.56 12.46 -11.38
N GLU A 60 -16.41 11.50 -11.00
CA GLU A 60 -17.40 11.66 -9.93
C GLU A 60 -16.74 11.97 -8.59
N LEU A 61 -15.68 11.24 -8.22
CA LEU A 61 -14.92 11.53 -7.00
C LEU A 61 -14.29 12.93 -7.03
N ALA A 62 -13.75 13.35 -8.18
CA ALA A 62 -13.13 14.65 -8.33
C ALA A 62 -14.14 15.81 -8.32
N THR A 63 -15.37 15.59 -8.79
CA THR A 63 -16.46 16.59 -8.80
C THR A 63 -17.18 16.71 -7.45
N SER A 64 -17.20 15.64 -6.66
CA SER A 64 -17.75 15.62 -5.30
C SER A 64 -16.75 16.10 -4.24
N GLY A 65 -15.48 16.32 -4.61
CA GLY A 65 -14.40 16.66 -3.69
C GLY A 65 -13.53 17.85 -4.12
N ILE A 66 -12.29 17.87 -3.63
CA ILE A 66 -11.28 18.85 -4.02
C ILE A 66 -10.38 18.24 -5.09
N ARG A 67 -10.27 18.93 -6.22
CA ARG A 67 -9.38 18.57 -7.32
C ARG A 67 -8.18 19.51 -7.40
N PHE A 68 -6.97 18.94 -7.42
CA PHE A 68 -5.72 19.69 -7.49
C PHE A 68 -5.18 19.74 -8.92
N THR A 69 -4.98 20.93 -9.48
CA THR A 69 -4.33 21.11 -10.80
C THR A 69 -2.82 21.32 -10.72
N ASN A 70 -2.27 21.36 -9.50
CA ASN A 70 -0.85 21.59 -9.25
C ASN A 70 -0.38 20.80 -8.00
N ALA A 71 -0.48 19.48 -8.06
CA ALA A 71 0.03 18.56 -7.04
C ALA A 71 1.25 17.81 -7.56
N HIS A 72 2.26 17.62 -6.71
CA HIS A 72 3.54 17.02 -7.10
C HIS A 72 3.93 15.86 -6.19
N ALA A 73 4.47 14.80 -6.80
CA ALA A 73 5.20 13.77 -6.08
C ALA A 73 6.60 14.27 -5.70
N ALA A 74 7.18 13.72 -4.63
CA ALA A 74 8.53 14.09 -4.19
C ALA A 74 9.64 13.62 -5.16
N ALA A 75 9.33 12.64 -6.01
CA ALA A 75 10.21 12.11 -7.04
C ALA A 75 9.39 11.54 -8.20
N SER A 76 10.02 11.42 -9.37
CA SER A 76 9.43 10.86 -10.60
C SER A 76 9.46 9.33 -10.69
N THR A 77 9.84 8.64 -9.61
CA THR A 77 9.92 7.18 -9.57
C THR A 77 9.33 6.63 -8.27
N CYS A 78 8.89 5.37 -8.32
CA CYS A 78 8.06 4.76 -7.30
C CYS A 78 8.69 4.70 -5.90
N THR A 79 9.85 4.05 -5.70
CA THR A 79 10.48 3.94 -4.36
C THR A 79 10.71 5.31 -3.69
N PRO A 80 11.37 6.30 -4.31
CA PRO A 80 11.64 7.55 -3.61
C PRO A 80 10.35 8.34 -3.32
N SER A 81 9.34 8.30 -4.19
CA SER A 81 8.06 8.94 -3.92
C SER A 81 7.32 8.28 -2.74
N ARG A 82 7.29 6.94 -2.71
CA ARG A 82 6.68 6.16 -1.61
C ARG A 82 7.43 6.35 -0.30
N TYR A 83 8.76 6.43 -0.33
CA TYR A 83 9.57 6.74 0.84
C TYR A 83 9.19 8.10 1.41
N ALA A 84 9.10 9.12 0.55
CA ALA A 84 8.73 10.47 0.95
C ALA A 84 7.32 10.53 1.56
N LEU A 85 6.35 9.85 0.94
CA LEU A 85 4.99 9.74 1.46
C LEU A 85 4.97 9.07 2.84
N MET A 86 5.71 7.98 3.00
CA MET A 86 5.70 7.19 4.23
C MET A 86 6.42 7.89 5.38
N THR A 87 7.50 8.63 5.12
CA THR A 87 8.35 9.20 6.19
C THR A 87 8.23 10.72 6.33
N GLY A 88 7.58 11.41 5.39
CA GLY A 88 7.57 12.88 5.31
C GLY A 88 8.93 13.52 5.02
N ASN A 89 9.92 12.74 4.56
CA ASN A 89 11.28 13.21 4.32
C ASN A 89 11.60 13.24 2.84
N ASN A 90 12.40 14.22 2.42
CA ASN A 90 12.92 14.24 1.06
C ASN A 90 13.79 12.99 0.82
N PRO A 91 13.48 12.16 -0.20
CA PRO A 91 14.16 10.88 -0.41
C PRO A 91 15.65 11.07 -0.71
N TYR A 92 16.04 12.17 -1.35
CA TYR A 92 17.45 12.48 -1.67
C TYR A 92 18.32 12.81 -0.45
N ARG A 93 17.72 12.93 0.75
CA ARG A 93 18.47 13.05 2.01
C ARG A 93 18.86 11.70 2.62
N ALA A 94 18.23 10.61 2.17
CA ALA A 94 18.52 9.26 2.61
C ALA A 94 19.30 8.50 1.53
N LYS A 95 20.18 7.59 1.95
CA LYS A 95 20.88 6.69 1.03
C LYS A 95 20.00 5.49 0.70
N GLY A 96 20.09 4.97 -0.52
CA GLY A 96 19.42 3.72 -0.91
C GLY A 96 17.94 3.86 -1.24
N THR A 97 17.41 5.07 -1.44
CA THR A 97 16.00 5.29 -1.82
C THR A 97 15.77 5.29 -3.34
N GLY A 98 16.70 4.73 -4.12
CA GLY A 98 16.53 4.53 -5.57
C GLY A 98 15.53 3.41 -5.87
N ILE A 99 15.23 3.15 -7.15
CA ILE A 99 14.34 2.05 -7.54
C ILE A 99 14.92 0.73 -7.02
N LEU A 100 14.13 0.00 -6.23
CA LEU A 100 14.59 -1.19 -5.53
C LEU A 100 14.39 -2.46 -6.38
N PRO A 101 15.27 -3.48 -6.23
CA PRO A 101 14.93 -4.85 -6.60
C PRO A 101 13.89 -5.42 -5.63
N GLY A 102 13.20 -6.50 -6.03
CA GLY A 102 12.21 -7.17 -5.18
C GLY A 102 12.79 -7.82 -3.92
N ASP A 103 14.10 -8.05 -3.87
CA ASP A 103 14.83 -8.58 -2.71
C ASP A 103 15.51 -7.51 -1.86
N ALA A 104 15.23 -6.22 -2.06
CA ALA A 104 15.82 -5.18 -1.24
C ALA A 104 15.47 -5.33 0.25
N ALA A 105 16.42 -4.96 1.12
CA ALA A 105 16.17 -4.76 2.55
C ALA A 105 15.23 -3.58 2.77
N LEU A 106 14.49 -3.57 3.89
CA LEU A 106 13.61 -2.47 4.25
C LEU A 106 14.42 -1.16 4.37
N ILE A 107 14.04 -0.14 3.60
CA ILE A 107 14.74 1.14 3.57
C ILE A 107 14.20 2.15 4.58
N ILE A 108 13.06 1.86 5.21
CA ILE A 108 12.41 2.74 6.16
C ILE A 108 13.00 2.53 7.56
N PRO A 109 13.54 3.56 8.21
CA PRO A 109 14.01 3.45 9.58
C PRO A 109 12.85 3.14 10.54
N GLN A 110 12.98 2.06 11.30
CA GLN A 110 11.94 1.59 12.22
C GLN A 110 11.79 2.47 13.48
N ASP A 111 12.82 3.24 13.83
CA ASP A 111 12.84 4.15 14.97
C ASP A 111 12.23 5.53 14.66
N LYS A 112 11.78 5.76 13.42
CA LYS A 112 11.17 7.03 13.01
C LYS A 112 9.66 6.95 12.96
N ILE A 113 9.04 8.11 13.11
CA ILE A 113 7.62 8.32 12.85
C ILE A 113 7.39 8.19 11.35
N THR A 114 6.35 7.43 11.00
CA THR A 114 5.87 7.18 9.65
C THR A 114 4.39 7.55 9.59
N LEU A 115 3.86 7.73 8.38
CA LEU A 115 2.44 8.04 8.15
C LEU A 115 1.49 7.09 8.91
N PRO A 116 1.60 5.74 8.82
CA PRO A 116 0.73 4.85 9.58
C PRO A 116 0.96 4.96 11.09
N LYS A 117 2.18 5.19 11.59
CA LYS A 117 2.40 5.44 13.02
C LYS A 117 1.67 6.68 13.52
N VAL A 118 1.58 7.74 12.70
CA VAL A 118 0.80 8.94 13.05
C VAL A 118 -0.68 8.58 13.23
N PHE A 119 -1.26 7.82 12.30
CA PHE A 119 -2.64 7.37 12.40
C PHE A 119 -2.87 6.42 13.59
N HIS A 120 -2.00 5.42 13.76
CA HIS A 120 -2.05 4.48 14.87
C HIS A 120 -1.98 5.19 16.23
N GLN A 121 -1.11 6.21 16.39
CA GLN A 121 -1.04 7.05 17.59
C GLN A 121 -2.33 7.84 17.87
N GLN A 122 -3.14 8.09 16.85
CA GLN A 122 -4.45 8.72 16.97
C GLN A 122 -5.58 7.70 17.12
N GLY A 123 -5.29 6.41 17.35
CA GLY A 123 -6.28 5.37 17.59
C GLY A 123 -6.98 4.88 16.31
N TYR A 124 -6.32 4.98 15.16
CA TYR A 124 -6.78 4.36 13.93
C TYR A 124 -6.25 2.93 13.83
N THR A 125 -7.10 2.01 13.35
CA THR A 125 -6.64 0.72 12.84
C THR A 125 -6.06 0.92 11.44
N THR A 126 -4.81 0.51 11.25
CA THR A 126 -4.01 0.83 10.07
C THR A 126 -3.81 -0.37 9.16
N GLY A 127 -4.15 -0.23 7.88
CA GLY A 127 -4.01 -1.27 6.88
C GLY A 127 -3.27 -0.79 5.65
N ILE A 128 -2.54 -1.70 5.00
CA ILE A 128 -2.01 -1.50 3.66
C ILE A 128 -2.34 -2.68 2.76
N VAL A 129 -2.85 -2.39 1.56
CA VAL A 129 -3.13 -3.38 0.53
C VAL A 129 -2.52 -2.92 -0.78
N GLY A 130 -1.67 -3.72 -1.42
CA GLY A 130 -1.16 -3.41 -2.76
C GLY A 130 0.36 -3.42 -2.92
N LYS A 131 0.87 -2.60 -3.84
CA LYS A 131 2.31 -2.45 -4.09
C LYS A 131 3.04 -1.86 -2.87
N TRP A 132 4.07 -2.52 -2.36
CA TRP A 132 4.90 -2.00 -1.27
C TRP A 132 6.10 -1.17 -1.77
N HIS A 133 7.09 -1.83 -2.37
CA HIS A 133 8.28 -1.24 -2.99
C HIS A 133 9.18 -0.38 -2.10
N LEU A 134 9.25 -0.71 -0.81
CA LEU A 134 10.13 -0.07 0.18
C LEU A 134 11.07 -1.08 0.86
N GLY A 135 11.22 -2.26 0.26
CA GLY A 135 12.07 -3.34 0.76
C GLY A 135 11.47 -4.08 1.95
N LEU A 136 12.02 -5.26 2.25
CA LEU A 136 11.57 -6.18 3.28
C LEU A 136 12.79 -6.87 3.91
N GLY A 137 12.74 -7.17 5.21
CA GLY A 137 13.85 -7.81 5.90
C GLY A 137 15.02 -6.85 6.19
N GLU A 138 15.97 -7.32 7.01
CA GLU A 138 17.12 -6.50 7.44
C GLU A 138 18.20 -6.37 6.36
N GLN A 139 18.27 -7.35 5.46
CA GLN A 139 19.30 -7.46 4.44
C GLN A 139 18.72 -8.05 3.15
N VAL A 140 19.53 -8.06 2.08
CA VAL A 140 19.12 -8.61 0.77
C VAL A 140 18.90 -10.12 0.85
N GLU A 141 19.84 -10.84 1.46
CA GLU A 141 19.73 -12.28 1.71
C GLU A 141 18.73 -12.56 2.84
N LYS A 142 17.57 -13.12 2.50
CA LYS A 142 16.54 -13.46 3.48
C LYS A 142 15.87 -14.76 3.13
N ASP A 143 15.31 -15.40 4.14
CA ASP A 143 14.47 -16.58 3.94
C ASP A 143 13.06 -16.17 3.52
N TRP A 144 12.74 -16.40 2.25
CA TRP A 144 11.41 -16.14 1.70
C TRP A 144 10.34 -17.15 2.14
N ASN A 145 10.76 -18.22 2.83
CA ASN A 145 9.90 -19.34 3.25
C ASN A 145 9.54 -19.28 4.73
N GLY A 146 10.05 -18.27 5.44
CA GLY A 146 9.80 -18.05 6.85
C GLY A 146 9.16 -16.69 7.11
N LYS A 147 9.33 -16.19 8.34
CA LYS A 147 8.90 -14.85 8.72
C LYS A 147 9.82 -13.80 8.07
N ILE A 148 9.26 -12.95 7.22
CA ILE A 148 9.96 -11.83 6.60
C ILE A 148 9.68 -10.57 7.43
N ALA A 149 10.65 -10.18 8.24
CA ALA A 149 10.61 -8.95 9.03
C ALA A 149 12.02 -8.33 9.09
N PRO A 150 12.14 -7.00 9.22
CA PRO A 150 11.07 -5.99 9.30
C PRO A 150 10.33 -5.74 7.98
N GLY A 151 9.09 -5.26 8.06
CA GLY A 151 8.24 -4.93 6.93
C GLY A 151 7.17 -3.88 7.27
N PRO A 152 6.00 -3.90 6.61
CA PRO A 152 4.91 -2.97 6.87
C PRO A 152 4.48 -2.86 8.34
N LEU A 153 4.45 -3.99 9.06
CA LEU A 153 4.02 -4.03 10.45
C LEU A 153 4.99 -3.26 11.36
N GLU A 154 6.30 -3.44 11.18
CA GLU A 154 7.34 -2.75 11.95
C GLU A 154 7.40 -1.24 11.64
N VAL A 155 6.82 -0.80 10.52
CA VAL A 155 6.69 0.62 10.19
C VAL A 155 5.32 1.20 10.56
N GLY A 156 4.47 0.45 11.25
CA GLY A 156 3.29 0.96 11.95
C GLY A 156 1.94 0.59 11.34
N TYR A 157 1.88 -0.37 10.41
CA TYR A 157 0.62 -0.96 9.97
C TYR A 157 0.19 -2.11 10.91
N ASP A 158 -1.10 -2.22 11.21
CA ASP A 158 -1.66 -3.36 11.96
C ASP A 158 -1.88 -4.57 11.06
N TYR A 159 -2.13 -4.32 9.76
CA TYR A 159 -2.35 -5.33 8.74
C TYR A 159 -1.67 -4.96 7.42
N SER A 160 -1.11 -5.96 6.74
CA SER A 160 -0.60 -5.77 5.37
C SER A 160 -0.92 -6.93 4.44
N PHE A 161 -1.38 -6.62 3.22
CA PHE A 161 -1.43 -7.55 2.10
C PHE A 161 -0.73 -6.90 0.89
N ILE A 162 0.46 -7.36 0.54
CA ILE A 162 1.31 -6.64 -0.42
C ILE A 162 2.00 -7.56 -1.43
N PHE A 163 2.54 -6.98 -2.50
CA PHE A 163 3.71 -7.58 -3.17
C PHE A 163 5.00 -6.76 -2.93
N PRO A 164 6.19 -7.40 -3.01
CA PRO A 164 7.44 -6.79 -2.57
C PRO A 164 7.86 -5.49 -3.29
N ALA A 165 7.77 -5.45 -4.62
CA ALA A 165 8.31 -4.35 -5.42
C ALA A 165 7.38 -3.89 -6.56
N THR A 166 7.44 -4.52 -7.72
CA THR A 166 6.64 -4.19 -8.91
C THR A 166 6.22 -5.50 -9.58
N ALA A 167 5.13 -5.48 -10.34
CA ALA A 167 4.65 -6.70 -10.99
C ALA A 167 5.66 -7.30 -11.99
N ASP A 168 6.57 -6.50 -12.53
CA ASP A 168 7.64 -6.93 -13.45
C ASP A 168 8.91 -7.43 -12.73
N ARG A 169 8.94 -7.47 -11.40
CA ARG A 169 10.08 -7.91 -10.57
C ARG A 169 9.75 -9.20 -9.80
N VAL A 170 10.74 -10.07 -9.65
CA VAL A 170 10.64 -11.24 -8.76
C VAL A 170 10.89 -10.86 -7.27
N PRO A 171 10.35 -11.60 -6.30
CA PRO A 171 9.43 -12.71 -6.46
C PRO A 171 8.02 -12.23 -6.80
N THR A 172 7.34 -12.98 -7.66
CA THR A 172 5.96 -12.70 -8.09
C THR A 172 4.96 -13.31 -7.12
N VAL A 173 5.05 -12.98 -5.84
CA VAL A 173 4.25 -13.55 -4.75
C VAL A 173 3.58 -12.47 -3.92
N PHE A 174 2.47 -12.80 -3.27
CA PHE A 174 1.86 -11.95 -2.25
C PHE A 174 2.41 -12.28 -0.87
N LEU A 175 2.53 -11.25 -0.03
CA LEU A 175 2.78 -11.39 1.39
C LEU A 175 1.56 -10.89 2.16
N GLU A 176 1.08 -11.71 3.09
CA GLU A 176 0.12 -11.30 4.10
C GLU A 176 0.83 -11.24 5.45
N ASN A 177 0.85 -10.05 6.03
CA ASN A 177 1.72 -9.67 7.14
C ASN A 177 3.18 -10.01 6.83
N HIS A 178 3.77 -10.96 7.55
CA HIS A 178 5.19 -11.34 7.39
C HIS A 178 5.43 -12.53 6.48
N TYR A 179 4.38 -13.17 5.95
CA TYR A 179 4.51 -14.48 5.32
C TYR A 179 4.07 -14.45 3.86
N VAL A 180 4.82 -15.14 3.02
CA VAL A 180 4.40 -15.41 1.65
C VAL A 180 3.18 -16.33 1.67
N LEU A 181 2.13 -15.94 0.98
CA LEU A 181 0.92 -16.76 0.86
C LEU A 181 1.17 -18.00 0.03
N ALA A 182 0.59 -19.13 0.46
CA ALA A 182 0.72 -20.43 -0.19
C ALA A 182 2.17 -20.90 -0.39
N ALA A 183 3.10 -20.48 0.47
CA ALA A 183 4.46 -21.02 0.49
C ALA A 183 4.43 -22.52 0.89
N ASP A 184 5.03 -23.37 0.06
CA ASP A 184 5.19 -24.80 0.34
C ASP A 184 6.65 -25.09 0.72
N ALA A 185 6.86 -25.69 1.89
CA ALA A 185 8.18 -26.11 2.36
C ALA A 185 8.87 -27.13 1.42
N LYS A 186 8.09 -27.84 0.57
CA LYS A 186 8.63 -28.78 -0.43
C LYS A 186 9.06 -28.09 -1.73
N ASP A 187 8.64 -26.84 -1.96
CA ASP A 187 8.98 -26.04 -3.14
C ASP A 187 9.47 -24.64 -2.70
N PRO A 188 10.64 -24.55 -2.04
CA PRO A 188 11.08 -23.33 -1.39
C PRO A 188 11.41 -22.22 -2.39
N ILE A 189 10.94 -21.01 -2.09
CA ILE A 189 11.21 -19.79 -2.83
C ILE A 189 12.66 -19.37 -2.61
N GLN A 190 13.35 -19.09 -3.72
CA GLN A 190 14.65 -18.44 -3.74
C GLN A 190 14.62 -17.31 -4.77
N VAL A 191 15.31 -16.21 -4.46
CA VAL A 191 15.37 -15.01 -5.31
C VAL A 191 16.80 -14.54 -5.40
N ASN A 192 17.23 -14.12 -6.59
CA ASN A 192 18.54 -13.53 -6.80
C ASN A 192 18.48 -12.50 -7.94
N TYR A 193 19.08 -11.32 -7.72
CA TYR A 193 19.16 -10.26 -8.73
C TYR A 193 20.54 -10.12 -9.38
N ARG A 194 21.51 -10.97 -9.02
CA ARG A 194 22.89 -10.92 -9.53
C ARG A 194 23.19 -12.03 -10.53
N GLN A 195 22.63 -13.21 -10.33
CA GLN A 195 22.87 -14.37 -11.18
C GLN A 195 21.66 -15.31 -11.23
N LYS A 196 21.59 -16.12 -12.29
CA LYS A 196 20.56 -17.14 -12.45
C LYS A 196 20.63 -18.17 -11.33
N ILE A 197 19.46 -18.54 -10.82
CA ILE A 197 19.26 -19.61 -9.84
C ILE A 197 18.16 -20.55 -10.33
N GLY A 198 18.26 -21.82 -9.94
CA GLY A 198 17.32 -22.86 -10.36
C GLY A 198 17.33 -23.12 -11.87
N ASN A 199 16.29 -23.84 -12.31
CA ASN A 199 16.13 -24.29 -13.70
C ASN A 199 14.88 -23.68 -14.37
N GLU A 200 14.35 -22.58 -13.83
CA GLU A 200 13.21 -21.90 -14.46
C GLU A 200 13.61 -21.35 -15.84
N PRO A 201 12.70 -21.38 -16.83
CA PRO A 201 12.95 -20.77 -18.12
C PRO A 201 13.12 -19.25 -17.97
N THR A 202 13.95 -18.65 -18.82
CA THR A 202 14.16 -17.20 -18.84
C THR A 202 13.76 -16.61 -20.19
N GLY A 203 13.34 -15.34 -20.21
CA GLY A 203 12.98 -14.67 -21.46
C GLY A 203 14.15 -14.61 -22.45
N LYS A 204 15.38 -14.56 -21.94
CA LYS A 204 16.61 -14.53 -22.73
C LYS A 204 16.95 -15.87 -23.38
N GLU A 205 16.79 -16.97 -22.64
CA GLU A 205 17.14 -18.31 -23.11
C GLU A 205 15.99 -19.01 -23.82
N ASN A 206 14.75 -18.62 -23.50
CA ASN A 206 13.51 -19.22 -23.96
C ASN A 206 12.51 -18.16 -24.47
N PRO A 207 12.87 -17.34 -25.48
CA PRO A 207 12.00 -16.30 -26.01
C PRO A 207 10.69 -16.85 -26.58
N GLU A 208 10.67 -18.12 -27.01
CA GLU A 208 9.47 -18.82 -27.51
C GLU A 208 8.40 -19.05 -26.44
N LEU A 209 8.75 -18.96 -25.15
CA LEU A 209 7.82 -19.11 -24.03
C LEU A 209 7.19 -17.77 -23.60
N LEU A 210 7.60 -16.66 -24.21
CA LEU A 210 7.07 -15.34 -23.90
C LEU A 210 5.72 -15.12 -24.60
N LYS A 211 4.70 -14.77 -23.82
CA LYS A 211 3.45 -14.17 -24.29
C LYS A 211 3.61 -12.67 -24.55
N LEU A 212 4.48 -12.02 -23.77
CA LEU A 212 4.78 -10.59 -23.89
C LEU A 212 6.29 -10.41 -24.11
N HIS A 213 6.63 -9.83 -25.25
CA HIS A 213 8.01 -9.51 -25.58
C HIS A 213 8.35 -8.11 -25.08
N ALA A 214 9.33 -8.02 -24.19
CA ALA A 214 9.89 -6.75 -23.77
C ALA A 214 10.68 -6.09 -24.90
N SER A 215 10.81 -4.77 -24.84
CA SER A 215 11.70 -4.06 -25.76
C SER A 215 13.15 -4.54 -25.59
N PRO A 216 13.89 -4.77 -26.69
CA PRO A 216 15.27 -5.24 -26.61
C PRO A 216 16.14 -4.35 -25.71
N GLY A 217 16.96 -4.96 -24.85
CA GLY A 217 17.93 -4.25 -24.01
C GLY A 217 17.37 -3.59 -22.75
N GLN A 218 16.10 -3.83 -22.37
CA GLN A 218 15.50 -3.24 -21.16
C GLN A 218 15.55 -4.13 -19.89
N GLY A 219 16.07 -5.36 -20.00
CA GLY A 219 16.36 -6.23 -18.84
C GLY A 219 15.19 -7.08 -18.32
N HIS A 220 14.04 -7.08 -18.99
CA HIS A 220 12.88 -7.95 -18.68
C HIS A 220 12.99 -9.33 -19.33
N ASP A 221 14.15 -9.97 -19.21
CA ASP A 221 14.49 -11.21 -19.90
C ASP A 221 15.01 -12.31 -18.95
N ASN A 222 14.79 -12.17 -17.64
CA ASN A 222 15.13 -13.19 -16.65
C ASN A 222 13.98 -14.18 -16.45
N THR A 223 13.73 -14.69 -15.22
CA THR A 223 12.75 -15.77 -14.99
C THR A 223 11.39 -15.43 -15.61
N ILE A 224 10.84 -16.38 -16.38
CA ILE A 224 9.50 -16.27 -16.96
C ILE A 224 8.49 -16.69 -15.90
N VAL A 225 7.52 -15.81 -15.64
CA VAL A 225 6.32 -16.13 -14.85
C VAL A 225 5.10 -15.75 -15.67
N ASN A 226 4.15 -16.67 -15.83
CA ASN A 226 2.93 -16.51 -16.62
C ASN A 226 3.16 -16.15 -18.11
N GLY A 227 4.33 -16.47 -18.65
CA GLY A 227 4.73 -16.09 -20.02
C GLY A 227 5.28 -14.66 -20.13
N ILE A 228 5.63 -14.02 -19.01
CA ILE A 228 6.23 -12.68 -18.98
C ILE A 228 7.63 -12.80 -18.37
N GLY A 229 8.64 -12.33 -19.09
CA GLY A 229 10.01 -12.22 -18.58
C GLY A 229 10.09 -11.13 -17.51
N ARG A 230 10.59 -11.50 -16.32
CA ARG A 230 10.73 -10.58 -15.18
C ARG A 230 12.15 -10.03 -15.06
N ILE A 231 12.30 -8.99 -14.25
CA ILE A 231 13.60 -8.52 -13.77
C ILE A 231 13.98 -9.33 -12.53
N GLY A 232 15.12 -10.01 -12.59
CA GLY A 232 15.66 -10.89 -11.55
C GLY A 232 15.28 -12.37 -11.74
N TRP A 233 15.98 -13.24 -11.02
CA TRP A 233 15.77 -14.69 -11.07
C TRP A 233 15.10 -15.19 -9.80
N MET A 234 14.11 -16.05 -9.97
CA MET A 234 13.52 -16.82 -8.87
C MET A 234 13.35 -18.28 -9.25
N THR A 235 13.24 -19.14 -8.24
CA THR A 235 12.82 -20.54 -8.38
C THR A 235 11.97 -20.96 -7.17
N GLY A 236 11.17 -22.01 -7.32
CA GLY A 236 10.23 -22.49 -6.31
C GLY A 236 9.01 -21.61 -6.09
N GLY A 237 8.22 -21.93 -5.06
CA GLY A 237 6.97 -21.31 -4.68
C GLY A 237 5.93 -21.25 -5.78
N LYS A 238 5.79 -22.30 -6.61
CA LYS A 238 4.89 -22.28 -7.76
C LYS A 238 3.45 -21.96 -7.38
N ASP A 239 2.96 -22.54 -6.29
CA ASP A 239 1.61 -22.29 -5.77
C ASP A 239 1.45 -20.90 -5.13
N ALA A 240 2.56 -20.25 -4.76
CA ALA A 240 2.61 -18.89 -4.23
C ALA A 240 2.68 -17.81 -5.31
N ARG A 241 2.99 -18.18 -6.56
CA ARG A 241 3.11 -17.21 -7.66
C ARG A 241 1.72 -16.71 -8.05
N TRP A 242 1.55 -15.39 -8.14
CA TRP A 242 0.27 -14.81 -8.57
C TRP A 242 -0.05 -15.09 -10.04
N ALA A 243 -1.31 -14.93 -10.41
CA ALA A 243 -1.73 -14.67 -11.79
C ALA A 243 -1.77 -13.15 -12.03
N ASP A 244 -1.10 -12.66 -13.08
CA ASP A 244 -0.98 -11.21 -13.32
C ASP A 244 -2.34 -10.56 -13.59
N GLU A 245 -3.24 -11.29 -14.25
CA GLU A 245 -4.60 -10.88 -14.57
C GLU A 245 -5.46 -10.68 -13.32
N GLU A 246 -5.10 -11.31 -12.19
CA GLU A 246 -5.88 -11.29 -10.95
C GLU A 246 -5.35 -10.28 -9.92
N LEU A 247 -4.18 -9.66 -10.14
CA LEU A 247 -3.52 -8.75 -9.20
C LEU A 247 -4.46 -7.64 -8.70
N THR A 248 -5.13 -6.98 -9.64
CA THR A 248 -6.04 -5.86 -9.35
C THR A 248 -7.21 -6.31 -8.48
N LEU A 249 -7.88 -7.39 -8.91
CA LEU A 249 -9.07 -7.90 -8.23
C LEU A 249 -8.72 -8.40 -6.82
N THR A 250 -7.58 -9.08 -6.69
CA THR A 250 -7.06 -9.57 -5.40
C THR A 250 -6.89 -8.41 -4.42
N PHE A 251 -6.27 -7.30 -4.83
CA PHE A 251 -6.12 -6.13 -3.97
C PHE A 251 -7.44 -5.46 -3.63
N PHE A 252 -8.36 -5.38 -4.59
CA PHE A 252 -9.69 -4.82 -4.35
C PHE A 252 -10.47 -5.65 -3.32
N GLU A 253 -10.50 -6.97 -3.48
CA GLU A 253 -11.19 -7.85 -2.54
C GLU A 253 -10.54 -7.84 -1.15
N LYS A 254 -9.21 -7.79 -1.07
CA LYS A 254 -8.49 -7.66 0.22
C LYS A 254 -8.74 -6.32 0.90
N ALA A 255 -8.87 -5.23 0.14
CA ALA A 255 -9.26 -3.92 0.69
C ALA A 255 -10.69 -3.94 1.24
N LYS A 256 -11.65 -4.52 0.51
CA LYS A 256 -13.03 -4.71 0.98
C LYS A 256 -13.10 -5.57 2.22
N GLU A 257 -12.36 -6.68 2.25
CA GLU A 257 -12.28 -7.57 3.41
C GLU A 257 -11.77 -6.80 4.64
N PHE A 258 -10.69 -6.03 4.50
CA PHE A 258 -10.19 -5.19 5.58
C PHE A 258 -11.23 -4.18 6.08
N ILE A 259 -11.85 -3.41 5.18
CA ILE A 259 -12.87 -2.41 5.55
C ILE A 259 -14.05 -3.09 6.27
N LYS A 260 -14.55 -4.20 5.74
CA LYS A 260 -15.67 -4.94 6.32
C LYS A 260 -15.34 -5.49 7.72
N ASN A 261 -14.14 -6.03 7.90
CA ASN A 261 -13.72 -6.62 9.17
C ASN A 261 -13.48 -5.57 10.27
N GLN A 262 -13.35 -4.29 9.90
CA GLN A 262 -13.10 -3.16 10.80
C GLN A 262 -14.29 -2.18 10.83
N SER A 263 -15.52 -2.65 10.61
CA SER A 263 -16.71 -1.78 10.47
C SER A 263 -17.03 -0.91 11.69
N GLU A 264 -16.62 -1.35 12.88
CA GLU A 264 -16.84 -0.64 14.14
C GLU A 264 -15.64 0.23 14.56
N GLU A 265 -14.52 0.17 13.83
CA GLU A 265 -13.28 0.86 14.15
C GLU A 265 -13.08 2.08 13.25
N THR A 266 -12.29 3.04 13.72
CA THR A 266 -11.80 4.12 12.83
C THR A 266 -10.58 3.62 12.06
N ILE A 267 -10.61 3.64 10.74
CA ILE A 267 -9.57 3.03 9.90
C ILE A 267 -8.74 4.02 9.08
N PHE A 268 -7.46 3.70 8.92
CA PHE A 268 -6.59 4.26 7.88
C PHE A 268 -6.17 3.13 6.95
N LEU A 269 -6.63 3.15 5.71
CA LEU A 269 -6.27 2.16 4.69
C LEU A 269 -5.47 2.83 3.57
N MET A 270 -4.25 2.34 3.34
CA MET A 270 -3.48 2.68 2.15
C MET A 270 -3.68 1.59 1.08
N LEU A 271 -4.40 1.92 0.01
CA LEU A 271 -4.58 1.07 -1.17
C LEU A 271 -3.60 1.47 -2.27
N GLN A 272 -2.60 0.65 -2.54
CA GLN A 272 -1.55 0.93 -3.51
C GLN A 272 -1.76 0.15 -4.81
N CYS A 273 -2.39 0.79 -5.77
CA CYS A 273 -2.88 0.18 -7.01
C CYS A 273 -1.76 -0.05 -8.02
N TYR A 274 -1.80 -1.17 -8.72
CA TYR A 274 -1.01 -1.39 -9.93
C TYR A 274 -1.79 -0.83 -11.13
N ARG A 275 -1.42 0.38 -11.59
CA ARG A 275 -2.16 1.16 -12.62
C ARG A 275 -3.59 1.52 -12.22
N THR A 276 -4.36 2.11 -13.17
CA THR A 276 -5.75 2.59 -13.01
C THR A 276 -6.80 1.51 -12.80
N SER A 277 -6.43 0.23 -12.89
CA SER A 277 -7.42 -0.85 -12.84
C SER A 277 -8.14 -0.93 -11.50
N CYS A 278 -7.47 -0.67 -10.37
CA CYS A 278 -8.14 -0.63 -9.06
C CYS A 278 -9.02 0.62 -8.90
N THR A 279 -8.73 1.72 -9.60
CA THR A 279 -9.54 2.94 -9.51
C THR A 279 -10.89 2.83 -10.19
N ALA A 280 -11.02 1.93 -11.17
CA ALA A 280 -12.32 1.59 -11.76
C ALA A 280 -13.32 1.07 -10.71
N TYR A 281 -12.82 0.52 -9.59
CA TYR A 281 -13.64 0.00 -8.50
C TYR A 281 -13.60 0.87 -7.25
N ALA A 282 -12.87 1.98 -7.24
CA ALA A 282 -12.74 2.85 -6.07
C ALA A 282 -14.09 3.42 -5.63
N GLY A 283 -15.01 3.69 -6.56
CA GLY A 283 -16.39 4.09 -6.26
C GLY A 283 -17.20 3.02 -5.51
N ASN A 284 -16.75 1.76 -5.48
CA ASN A 284 -17.37 0.69 -4.69
C ASN A 284 -16.73 0.53 -3.28
N LEU A 285 -15.67 1.29 -2.98
CA LEU A 285 -15.01 1.32 -1.65
C LEU A 285 -15.45 2.49 -0.79
N ILE A 286 -16.01 3.54 -1.41
CA ILE A 286 -16.46 4.79 -0.81
C ILE A 286 -17.99 4.72 -0.67
#